data_AF-A0A8T5EEC9-F1
#
_entry.id   AF-A0A8T5EEC9-F1
#
_cell.length_a   1.000
_cell.length_b   1.000
_cell.length_c   1.000
_cell.angle_alpha   90.00
_cell.angle_beta   90.00
_cell.angle_gamma   90.00
#
_symmetry.space_group_name_H-M   'P 1'
#
loop_
_entity.id
_entity.type
_entity.pdbx_description
1 polymer ?
#
loop_
_entity_poly.entity_id
_entity_poly.type
_entity_poly.pdbx_seq_one_letter_code
_entity_poly.pdbx_strand_id
1 'polypeptide(L)' 'MVDEHVLICVAWPYANGPLHLGHVAGCYLPPDIQFRFERSRGNRVLMVS' A
#
# COMPACT_ATOMS: atom_id res chain seq x y z
N MET A 1 -13.74 -12.53 15.43
CA MET A 1 -13.73 -11.36 14.55
C MET A 1 -13.67 -11.88 13.13
N VAL A 2 -14.48 -11.37 12.20
CA VAL A 2 -14.50 -11.89 10.83
C VAL A 2 -13.21 -11.42 10.15
N ASP A 3 -12.39 -12.36 9.69
CA ASP A 3 -11.20 -12.05 8.89
C ASP A 3 -11.64 -11.56 7.51
N GLU A 4 -11.47 -10.26 7.23
CA GLU A 4 -11.79 -9.70 5.92
C GLU A 4 -10.62 -9.86 4.95
N HIS A 5 -10.95 -9.93 3.66
CA HIS A 5 -9.98 -9.90 2.57
C HIS A 5 -9.85 -8.47 2.06
N VAL A 6 -8.65 -7.90 2.15
CA VAL A 6 -8.37 -6.51 1.75
C VAL A 6 -7.33 -6.50 0.62
N LEU A 7 -7.68 -5.86 -0.50
CA LEU A 7 -6.76 -5.59 -1.60
C LEU A 7 -6.34 -4.11 -1.57
N ILE A 8 -5.04 -3.85 -1.50
CA ILE A 8 -4.45 -2.52 -1.57
C ILE A 8 -3.69 -2.40 -2.89
N CYS A 9 -4.18 -1.54 -3.79
CA CYS A 9 -3.55 -1.27 -5.08
C CYS A 9 -2.78 0.05 -5.01
N VAL A 10 -1.50 -0.02 -5.32
CA VAL A 10 -0.59 1.13 -5.35
C VAL A 10 -0.40 1.59 -6.79
N ALA A 11 -0.38 2.90 -7.00
CA ALA A 11 -0.09 3.46 -8.32
C ALA A 11 1.32 3.07 -8.76
N TRP A 12 1.43 2.48 -9.96
CA TRP A 12 2.72 2.08 -10.51
C TRP A 12 3.54 3.31 -10.90
N PRO A 13 4.82 3.38 -10.50
CA PRO A 13 5.68 4.42 -11.01
C PRO A 13 5.93 4.22 -12.50
N TYR A 14 6.00 5.32 -13.24
CA TYR A 14 6.56 5.26 -14.57
C TYR A 14 8.06 4.90 -14.48
N ALA A 15 8.49 3.96 -15.31
CA ALA A 15 9.89 3.49 -15.34
C ALA A 15 10.87 4.48 -16.01
N ASN A 16 10.39 5.65 -16.44
CA ASN A 16 11.15 6.61 -17.24
C ASN A 16 11.89 7.67 -16.40
N GLY A 17 11.94 7.54 -15.07
CA GLY A 17 12.62 8.50 -14.22
C GLY A 17 12.82 8.03 -12.78
N PRO A 18 13.71 8.70 -12.03
CA PRO A 18 13.94 8.39 -10.63
C PRO A 18 12.74 8.78 -9.76
N LEU A 19 12.58 8.06 -8.65
CA LEU A 19 11.58 8.42 -7.64
C LEU A 19 12.05 9.63 -6.83
N HIS A 20 11.11 10.47 -6.39
CA HIS A 20 11.36 11.59 -5.49
C HIS A 20 10.45 11.52 -4.26
N LEU A 21 10.67 12.38 -3.27
CA LEU A 21 9.91 12.39 -2.01
C LEU A 21 8.40 12.52 -2.22
N GLY A 22 7.95 13.24 -3.24
CA GLY A 22 6.53 13.26 -3.63
C GLY A 22 5.93 11.88 -3.94
N HIS A 23 6.69 10.96 -4.56
CA HIS A 23 6.20 9.59 -4.78
C HIS A 23 6.11 8.80 -3.48
N VAL A 24 7.06 9.01 -2.55
CA VAL A 24 7.00 8.38 -1.22
C VAL A 24 5.78 8.88 -0.45
N ALA A 25 5.61 10.20 -0.37
CA ALA A 25 4.51 10.81 0.35
C ALA A 25 3.14 10.51 -0.27
N GLY A 26 3.04 10.43 -1.61
CA GLY A 26 1.78 10.23 -2.31
C GLY A 26 1.43 8.77 -2.57
N CYS A 27 2.38 7.97 -3.06
CA CYS A 27 2.10 6.66 -3.64
C CYS A 27 2.53 5.50 -2.73
N TYR A 28 3.59 5.64 -1.92
CA TYR A 28 4.17 4.47 -1.21
C TYR A 28 3.90 4.45 0.29
N LEU A 29 4.03 5.60 0.96
CA LEU A 29 3.86 5.67 2.41
C LEU A 29 2.41 5.46 2.84
N PRO A 30 1.39 6.10 2.23
CA PRO A 30 0.00 5.88 2.63
C PRO A 30 -0.47 4.42 2.52
N PRO A 31 -0.24 3.67 1.41
CA PRO A 31 -0.67 2.28 1.34
C PRO A 31 0.14 1.34 2.24
N ASP A 32 1.43 1.61 2.52
CA ASP A 32 2.19 0.81 3.50
C ASP A 32 1.62 0.96 4.92
N ILE A 33 1.24 2.18 5.32
CA ILE A 33 0.55 2.44 6.59
C ILE A 33 -0.75 1.65 6.65
N GLN A 34 -1.57 1.71 5.60
CA GLN A 34 -2.85 0.99 5.54
C GLN A 34 -2.63 -0.53 5.57
N PHE A 35 -1.64 -1.05 4.85
CA PHE A 35 -1.30 -2.48 4.86
C PHE A 35 -0.97 -2.97 6.26
N ARG A 36 -0.15 -2.23 7.01
CA ARG A 36 0.21 -2.58 8.39
C ARG A 36 -0.98 -2.48 9.33
N PHE A 37 -1.81 -1.46 9.18
CA PHE A 37 -3.02 -1.28 9.97
C PHE A 37 -4.03 -2.42 9.76
N GLU A 38 -4.29 -2.81 8.52
CA GLU A 38 -5.22 -3.89 8.23
C GLU A 38 -4.70 -5.25 8.72
N ARG A 39 -3.38 -5.49 8.62
CA ARG A 39 -2.76 -6.69 9.20
C ARG A 39 -2.83 -6.71 10.72
N SER A 40 -2.67 -5.57 11.40
CA SER A 40 -2.77 -5.51 12.87
C SER A 40 -4.20 -5.73 13.37
N ARG A 41 -5.20 -5.45 12.53
CA ARG A 41 -6.61 -5.78 12.78
C ARG A 41 -6.95 -7.27 12.57
N GLY A 42 -6.02 -8.07 12.04
CA GLY A 42 -6.22 -9.49 11.74
C GLY A 42 -6.63 -9.78 10.30
N ASN A 43 -6.78 -8.76 9.45
CA ASN A 43 -7.27 -8.96 8.09
C ASN A 43 -6.24 -9.64 7.18
N ARG A 44 -6.75 -10.34 6.16
CA ARG A 44 -5.95 -10.99 5.11
C ARG A 44 -5.70 -9.99 3.99
N VAL A 45 -4.53 -9.35 4.04
CA VAL A 45 -4.20 -8.23 3.16
C VAL A 45 -3.25 -8.66 2.04
N LEU A 46 -3.59 -8.30 0.80
CA LEU A 46 -2.69 -8.33 -0.34
C LEU A 46 -2.44 -6.89 -0.80
N MET A 47 -1.17 -6.50 -0.90
CA MET A 47 -0.76 -5.22 -1.48
C MET A 47 0.01 -5.49 -2.78
N VAL A 48 -0.31 -4.74 -3.84
CA VAL A 48 0.35 -4.84 -5.14
C VAL A 48 0.69 -3.45 -5.68
N SER A 49 1.88 -3.33 -6.25
CA SER A 49 2.46 -2.16 -6.92
C SER A 49 3.30 -2.60 -8.12
#